data_AF-X1GRQ6-F1
#
_entry.id   AF-X1GRQ6-F1
#
_cell.length_a   1.000
_cell.length_b   1.000
_cell.length_c   1.000
_cell.angle_alpha   90.00
_cell.angle_beta   90.00
_cell.angle_gamma   90.00
#
_symmetry.space_group_name_H-M   'P 1'
#
loop_
_entity.id
_entity.type
_entity.pdbx_description
1 polymer ?
#
loop_
_entity_poly.entity_id
_entity_poly.type
_entity_poly.pdbx_seq_one_letter_code
_entity_poly.pdbx_strand_id
1 'polypeptide(L)' 'VIFSIKYKSALLKLTGDVGGRGIIEKHRDDILEIPVDSKDINVDIDALSDYQRLN' A
#
# COMPACT_ATOMS: atom_id res chain seq x y z
N VAL A 1 2.59 -0.04 -4.69
CA VAL A 1 2.03 1.34 -4.65
C VAL A 1 3.10 2.32 -5.08
N ILE A 2 2.77 3.31 -5.93
CA ILE A 2 3.70 4.34 -6.39
C ILE A 2 3.19 5.70 -5.91
N PHE A 3 4.07 6.51 -5.30
CA PHE A 3 3.74 7.86 -4.85
C PHE A 3 4.42 8.91 -5.74
N SER A 4 3.67 9.94 -6.14
CA SER A 4 4.23 11.14 -6.75
C SER A 4 5.15 11.87 -5.77
N ILE A 5 6.20 12.51 -6.28
CA ILE A 5 7.19 13.25 -5.48
C ILE A 5 6.55 14.36 -4.61
N LYS A 6 5.38 14.87 -5.01
CA LYS A 6 4.61 15.86 -4.22
C LYS A 6 4.25 15.37 -2.82
N TYR A 7 4.16 14.06 -2.61
CA TYR A 7 3.88 13.45 -1.30
C TYR A 7 5.13 13.14 -0.47
N LYS A 8 6.35 13.40 -0.98
CA LYS A 8 7.61 13.11 -0.28
C LYS A 8 7.63 13.69 1.14
N SER A 9 7.25 14.95 1.32
CA SER A 9 7.24 15.58 2.63
C SER A 9 6.21 14.97 3.59
N ALA A 10 5.09 14.45 3.08
CA ALA A 10 4.11 13.75 3.91
C ALA A 10 4.62 12.37 4.33
N LEU A 11 5.23 11.62 3.39
CA LEU A 11 5.84 10.33 3.65
C LEU A 11 6.99 10.42 4.67
N LEU A 12 7.86 11.41 4.56
CA LEU A 12 8.99 11.61 5.48
C LEU A 12 8.57 12.02 6.90
N LYS A 13 7.32 12.45 7.11
CA LYS A 13 6.78 12.82 8.42
C LYS A 13 6.05 11.68 9.11
N LEU A 14 5.90 10.52 8.45
CA LEU A 14 5.29 9.35 9.06
C LEU A 14 6.17 8.83 10.20
N THR A 15 5.52 8.37 11.27
CA THR A 15 6.20 7.83 12.45
C THR A 15 5.58 6.50 12.84
N GLY A 16 6.41 5.54 13.23
CA GLY A 16 5.97 4.16 13.49
C GLY A 16 5.73 3.37 12.21
N ASP A 17 5.25 2.14 12.37
CA ASP A 17 4.99 1.22 11.27
C ASP A 17 3.56 1.39 10.72
N VAL A 18 3.32 2.55 10.11
CA VAL A 18 1.99 2.93 9.61
C VAL A 18 1.91 2.99 8.08
N GLY A 19 3.07 3.01 7.41
CA GLY A 19 3.17 3.09 5.96
C GLY A 19 2.43 4.29 5.33
N GLY A 20 2.25 4.24 4.01
CA GLY A 20 1.60 5.30 3.23
C GLY A 20 0.07 5.31 3.26
N ARG A 21 -0.59 4.38 3.97
CA ARG A 21 -2.05 4.17 3.90
C ARG A 21 -2.85 5.43 4.22
N GLY A 22 -2.49 6.12 5.31
CA GLY A 22 -3.19 7.35 5.72
C GLY A 22 -3.01 8.52 4.73
N ILE A 23 -1.97 8.50 3.90
CA ILE A 23 -1.80 9.50 2.83
C ILE A 23 -2.79 9.21 1.70
N ILE A 24 -2.94 7.93 1.32
CA ILE A 24 -3.92 7.51 0.29
C ILE A 24 -5.35 7.88 0.72
N GLU A 25 -5.73 7.57 1.96
CA GLU A 25 -7.07 7.86 2.50
C GLU A 25 -7.41 9.37 2.53
N LYS A 26 -6.41 10.23 2.77
CA LYS A 26 -6.57 11.69 2.80
C LYS A 26 -6.63 12.34 1.41
N HIS A 27 -6.15 11.66 0.39
CA HIS A 27 -6.02 12.20 -0.98
C HIS A 27 -6.77 11.33 -2.00
N ARG A 28 -8.00 10.90 -1.66
CA ARG A 28 -8.82 10.02 -2.51
C ARG A 28 -9.09 10.58 -3.90
N ASP A 29 -9.15 11.89 -4.04
CA ASP A 29 -9.36 12.57 -5.33
C ASP A 29 -8.12 12.57 -6.24
N ASP A 30 -6.98 12.08 -5.75
CA ASP A 30 -5.69 12.02 -6.46
C ASP A 30 -5.14 10.58 -6.48
N ILE A 31 -6.03 9.61 -6.72
CA ILE A 31 -5.71 8.20 -6.88
C ILE A 31 -6.02 7.78 -8.32
N LEU A 32 -5.05 7.14 -8.97
CA LEU A 32 -5.27 6.39 -10.21
C LEU A 32 -5.15 4.90 -9.91
N GLU A 33 -6.26 4.18 -10.00
CA GLU A 33 -6.29 2.73 -9.86
C GLU A 33 -5.95 2.07 -11.20
N ILE A 34 -4.98 1.16 -11.19
CA ILE A 34 -4.56 0.40 -12.37
C ILE A 34 -4.98 -1.05 -12.17
N PRO A 35 -5.88 -1.59 -13.02
CA PRO A 35 -6.27 -2.99 -12.92
C PRO A 35 -5.08 -3.88 -13.26
N VAL A 36 -4.97 -5.01 -12.54
CA VAL A 36 -3.94 -6.03 -12.73
C VAL A 36 -4.61 -7.40 -12.69
N ASP A 37 -4.07 -8.34 -13.46
CA ASP A 37 -4.71 -9.65 -13.67
C ASP A 37 -4.57 -10.59 -12.46
N SER A 38 -3.54 -10.41 -11.65
CA SER A 38 -3.28 -11.26 -10.47
C SER A 38 -3.94 -10.69 -9.23
N LYS A 39 -4.83 -11.48 -8.62
CA LYS A 39 -5.44 -11.17 -7.32
C LYS A 39 -4.44 -11.32 -6.17
N ASP A 40 -3.38 -12.09 -6.36
CA ASP A 40 -2.42 -12.43 -5.32
C ASP A 40 -1.39 -11.31 -5.07
N ILE A 41 -1.38 -10.28 -5.92
CA ILE A 41 -0.40 -9.18 -5.87
C ILE A 41 -0.48 -8.33 -4.59
N ASN A 42 -1.61 -8.40 -3.88
CA ASN A 42 -1.87 -7.66 -2.64
C ASN A 42 -2.03 -8.59 -1.43
N VAL A 43 -1.54 -9.84 -1.50
CA VAL A 43 -1.56 -10.75 -0.35
C VAL A 43 -0.43 -10.39 0.60
N ASP A 44 -0.78 -10.09 1.85
CA ASP A 44 0.17 -9.87 2.93
C ASP A 44 0.47 -11.17 3.66
N ILE A 45 1.69 -11.32 4.17
CA ILE A 45 2.16 -12.55 4.81
C ILE A 45 2.66 -12.21 6.21
N ASP A 46 1.76 -12.29 7.19
CA ASP A 46 2.06 -12.00 8.59
C ASP A 46 2.36 -13.27 9.39
N ALA A 47 1.66 -14.36 9.09
CA ALA A 47 1.79 -15.64 9.78
C ALA A 47 2.11 -16.78 8.80
N LEU A 48 2.63 -17.89 9.34
CA LEU A 48 2.90 -19.10 8.55
C LEU A 48 1.65 -19.62 7.82
N SER A 49 0.47 -19.42 8.41
CA SER A 49 -0.81 -19.76 7.78
C SER A 49 -1.10 -18.96 6.52
N ASP A 50 -0.64 -17.71 6.42
CA ASP A 50 -0.86 -16.88 5.23
C ASP A 50 0.02 -17.38 4.07
N TYR A 51 1.25 -17.77 4.37
CA TYR A 51 2.12 -18.45 3.39
C TYR A 51 1.53 -19.79 2.93
N GLN A 52 0.97 -20.58 3.84
CA GLN A 52 0.36 -21.88 3.51
C GLN A 52 -0.84 -21.76 2.55
N ARG A 53 -1.54 -20.61 2.53
CA ARG A 53 -2.64 -20.35 1.59
C ARG A 53 -2.20 -20.14 0.15
N LEU A 54 -0.90 -19.98 -0.10
CA LEU A 54 -0.34 -19.78 -1.44
C LEU A 54 0.03 -21.08 -2.18
N ASN A 55 -0.15 -22.25 -1.53
CA ASN A 55 0.15 -23.57 -2.10
C ASN A 55 -1.10 -24.30 -2.59
#